data_AF-A0A098PWG2-F1
#
_entry.id   AF-A0A098PWG2-F1
#
_cell.length_a   1.000
_cell.length_b   1.000
_cell.length_c   1.000
_cell.angle_alpha   90.00
_cell.angle_beta   90.00
_cell.angle_gamma   90.00
#
_symmetry.space_group_name_H-M   'P 1'
#
loop_
_entity.id
_entity.type
_entity.pdbx_description
1 polymer ?
#
loop_
_entity_poly.entity_id
_entity_poly.type
_entity_poly.pdbx_seq_one_letter_code
_entity_poly.pdbx_strand_id
1 'polypeptide(L)'
;MTRRNEIPIALWKRIEPLIPQVKPSPKGGRPRLSDQQALNGIVYVLRTGIAWEDLPLELGDGSGMTCWHRLRDWQANGVWHRLHQVLLAERRRADKL
;
A
#
# COMPACT_ATOMS: atom_id res chain seq x y z
N MET A 1 2.98 -8.07 18.39
CA MET A 1 3.81 -8.91 17.50
C MET A 1 3.44 -8.54 16.08
N THR A 2 4.32 -7.88 15.33
CA THR A 2 4.08 -7.52 13.92
C THR A 2 4.10 -8.79 13.08
N ARG A 3 3.07 -9.03 12.25
CA ARG A 3 3.11 -10.18 11.32
C ARG A 3 4.24 -9.96 10.32
N ARG A 4 4.90 -11.03 9.87
CA ARG A 4 6.07 -10.96 8.96
C ARG A 4 5.81 -10.14 7.66
N ASN A 5 4.54 -10.00 7.28
CA ASN A 5 4.09 -9.34 6.06
C ASN A 5 3.34 -8.01 6.29
N GLU A 6 3.21 -7.54 7.53
CA GLU A 6 2.63 -6.22 7.81
C GLU A 6 3.68 -5.11 7.61
N ILE A 7 3.25 -3.99 7.04
CA ILE A 7 4.10 -2.82 6.89
C ILE A 7 4.37 -2.18 8.26
N PRO A 8 5.64 -1.86 8.59
CA PRO A 8 5.95 -1.07 9.79
C PRO A 8 5.24 0.28 9.77
N ILE A 9 4.68 0.70 10.91
CA ILE A 9 3.95 1.98 11.03
C ILE A 9 4.79 3.18 10.54
N ALA A 10 6.10 3.16 10.79
CA ALA A 10 7.01 4.21 10.33
C ALA A 10 7.07 4.30 8.78
N LEU A 11 7.03 3.16 8.09
CA LEU A 11 6.99 3.12 6.63
C LEU A 11 5.61 3.57 6.13
N TRP A 12 4.52 3.13 6.77
CA TRP A 12 3.18 3.59 6.43
C TRP A 12 3.06 5.12 6.47
N LYS A 13 3.55 5.76 7.53
CA LYS A 13 3.54 7.23 7.68
C LYS A 13 4.26 7.99 6.56
N ARG A 14 5.22 7.36 5.87
CA ARG A 14 5.90 7.94 4.70
C ARG A 14 5.10 7.77 3.41
N ILE A 15 4.36 6.67 3.29
CA ILE A 15 3.61 6.30 2.08
C ILE A 15 2.25 7.00 2.05
N GLU A 16 1.55 7.04 3.18
CA GLU A 16 0.23 7.66 3.34
C GLU A 16 0.08 9.02 2.65
N PRO A 17 0.97 10.02 2.85
CA PRO A 17 0.82 11.33 2.21
C PRO A 17 1.04 11.33 0.69
N LEU A 18 1.63 10.26 0.13
CA LEU A 18 1.90 10.14 -1.31
C LEU A 18 0.70 9.59 -2.08
N ILE A 19 -0.25 8.96 -1.37
CA ILE A 19 -1.43 8.34 -1.96
C ILE A 19 -2.46 9.43 -2.28
N PRO A 20 -2.99 9.47 -3.52
CA PRO A 20 -4.05 10.41 -3.87
C PRO A 20 -5.29 10.20 -3.00
N GLN A 21 -5.79 11.30 -2.42
CA GLN A 21 -7.05 11.25 -1.70
C GLN A 21 -8.20 10.97 -2.67
N VAL A 22 -8.93 9.87 -2.41
CA VAL A 22 -10.12 9.53 -3.18
C VAL A 22 -11.35 9.94 -2.39
N LYS A 23 -12.12 10.86 -2.95
CA LYS A 23 -13.37 11.30 -2.34
C LYS A 23 -14.42 10.17 -2.42
N PRO A 24 -15.13 9.87 -1.32
CA PRO A 24 -16.26 8.94 -1.36
C PRO A 24 -17.31 9.39 -2.39
N SER A 25 -17.95 8.44 -3.06
CA SER A 25 -19.05 8.73 -3.97
C SER A 25 -20.25 9.29 -3.20
N PRO A 26 -20.87 10.40 -3.65
CA PRO A 26 -22.09 10.93 -3.05
C PRO A 26 -23.26 9.94 -3.10
N LYS A 27 -23.23 8.99 -4.04
CA LYS A 27 -24.26 7.95 -4.22
C LYS A 27 -24.15 6.80 -3.22
N GLY A 28 -23.15 6.84 -2.32
CA GLY A 28 -22.86 5.76 -1.39
C GLY A 28 -22.23 4.53 -2.08
N GLY A 29 -22.21 3.42 -1.35
CA GLY A 29 -21.61 2.15 -1.79
C GLY A 29 -20.86 1.45 -0.65
N ARG A 30 -20.27 0.29 -0.96
CA ARG A 30 -19.41 -0.41 0.01
C ARG A 30 -18.24 0.50 0.40
N PRO A 31 -17.97 0.69 1.71
CA PRO A 31 -16.82 1.47 2.14
C PRO A 31 -15.53 0.96 1.51
N ARG A 32 -14.69 1.89 1.07
CA ARG A 32 -13.41 1.55 0.47
C ARG A 32 -12.52 0.95 1.54
N LEU A 33 -11.84 -0.15 1.21
CA LEU A 33 -10.78 -0.70 2.07
C LEU A 33 -9.72 0.39 2.34
N SER A 34 -9.27 0.49 3.59
CA SER A 34 -8.23 1.45 3.97
C SER A 34 -6.98 1.25 3.12
N ASP A 35 -6.29 2.34 2.81
CA ASP A 35 -5.08 2.27 1.99
C ASP A 35 -3.97 1.46 2.69
N GLN A 36 -3.92 1.48 4.03
CA GLN A 36 -2.97 0.67 4.81
C GLN A 36 -3.22 -0.84 4.65
N GLN A 37 -4.48 -1.27 4.76
CA GLN A 37 -4.86 -2.68 4.55
C GLN A 37 -4.57 -3.11 3.12
N ALA A 38 -4.93 -2.29 2.14
CA ALA A 38 -4.63 -2.59 0.73
C ALA A 38 -3.12 -2.77 0.51
N LEU A 39 -2.30 -1.93 1.13
CA LEU A 39 -0.85 -2.02 1.04
C LEU A 39 -0.28 -3.26 1.75
N ASN A 40 -0.80 -3.65 2.90
CA ASN A 40 -0.43 -4.90 3.56
C ASN A 40 -0.73 -6.10 2.66
N GLY A 41 -1.93 -6.16 2.06
CA GLY A 41 -2.30 -7.21 1.12
C GLY A 41 -1.40 -7.25 -0.12
N ILE A 42 -1.08 -6.08 -0.71
CA ILE A 42 -0.10 -5.97 -1.80
C ILE A 42 1.26 -6.56 -1.39
N VAL A 43 1.81 -6.12 -0.25
CA VAL A 43 3.12 -6.61 0.21
C VAL A 43 3.09 -8.11 0.51
N TYR A 44 1.98 -8.61 1.06
CA TYR A 44 1.81 -10.03 1.29
C TYR A 44 1.95 -10.82 -0.02
N VAL A 45 1.13 -10.50 -1.03
CA VAL A 45 1.15 -11.19 -2.33
C VAL A 45 2.52 -11.07 -2.99
N LEU A 46 3.13 -9.88 -3.00
CA LEU A 46 4.44 -9.66 -3.62
C LEU A 46 5.57 -10.43 -2.92
N ARG A 47 5.46 -10.68 -1.60
CA ARG A 47 6.48 -11.42 -0.85
C ARG A 47 6.30 -12.93 -0.94
N THR A 48 5.06 -13.41 -1.01
CA THR A 48 4.76 -14.85 -1.05
C THR A 48 4.69 -15.39 -2.48
N GLY A 49 4.44 -14.54 -3.47
CA GLY A 49 4.31 -14.91 -4.88
C GLY A 49 3.03 -15.68 -5.22
N ILE A 50 2.04 -15.68 -4.33
CA ILE A 50 0.75 -16.34 -4.56
C ILE A 50 -0.08 -15.59 -5.61
N ALA A 51 -1.12 -16.24 -6.14
CA ALA A 51 -2.11 -15.54 -6.95
C ALA A 51 -2.88 -14.51 -6.11
N TRP A 52 -3.39 -13.45 -6.74
CA TRP A 52 -4.18 -12.43 -6.04
C TRP A 52 -5.47 -13.00 -5.46
N GLU A 53 -6.06 -13.97 -6.14
CA GLU A 53 -7.26 -14.70 -5.73
C GLU A 53 -7.03 -15.54 -4.47
N ASP A 54 -5.78 -15.95 -4.22
CA ASP A 54 -5.39 -16.80 -3.09
C ASP A 54 -5.04 -16.00 -1.83
N LEU A 55 -5.13 -14.66 -1.85
CA LEU A 55 -4.85 -13.83 -0.68
C LEU A 55 -5.80 -14.21 0.48
N PRO A 56 -5.29 -14.68 1.63
CA PRO A 56 -6.15 -15.14 2.71
C PRO A 56 -7.01 -14.00 3.29
N LEU A 57 -8.33 -14.17 3.24
CA LEU A 57 -9.29 -13.18 3.73
C LEU A 57 -9.20 -12.94 5.25
N GLU A 58 -8.70 -13.93 5.99
CA GLU A 58 -8.48 -13.87 7.45
C GLU A 58 -7.46 -12.80 7.87
N LEU A 59 -6.63 -12.32 6.93
CA LEU A 59 -5.69 -11.24 7.20
C LEU A 59 -6.39 -9.88 7.40
N GLY A 60 -7.63 -9.74 6.91
CA GLY A 60 -8.39 -8.50 7.00
C GLY A 60 -7.94 -7.43 6.00
N ASP A 61 -7.10 -7.80 5.01
CA ASP A 61 -6.59 -6.90 3.96
C ASP A 61 -7.51 -6.83 2.72
N GLY A 62 -8.73 -7.34 2.84
CA GLY A 62 -9.70 -7.40 1.74
C GLY A 62 -9.37 -8.49 0.71
N SER A 63 -10.01 -8.43 -0.46
CA SER A 63 -9.72 -9.36 -1.55
C SER A 63 -8.42 -8.97 -2.26
N GLY A 64 -7.65 -9.95 -2.74
CA GLY A 64 -6.43 -9.63 -3.47
C GLY A 64 -6.70 -8.90 -4.79
N MET A 65 -7.87 -9.06 -5.42
CA MET A 65 -8.27 -8.21 -6.55
C MET A 65 -8.42 -6.72 -6.17
N THR A 66 -8.89 -6.43 -4.95
CA THR A 66 -8.92 -5.04 -4.44
C THR A 66 -7.50 -4.50 -4.28
N CYS A 67 -6.59 -5.34 -3.78
CA CYS A 67 -5.17 -5.00 -3.64
C CYS A 67 -4.50 -4.77 -5.01
N TRP A 68 -4.76 -5.63 -5.99
CA TRP A 68 -4.24 -5.49 -7.35
C TRP A 68 -4.72 -4.21 -8.02
N HIS A 69 -6.03 -3.91 -7.95
CA HIS A 69 -6.56 -2.64 -8.44
C HIS A 69 -5.88 -1.44 -7.79
N ARG A 70 -5.66 -1.51 -6.46
CA ARG A 70 -4.98 -0.44 -5.72
C ARG A 70 -3.53 -0.28 -6.19
N LEU A 71 -2.79 -1.38 -6.36
CA LEU A 71 -1.43 -1.38 -6.87
C LEU A 71 -1.35 -0.70 -8.25
N ARG A 72 -2.25 -1.10 -9.16
CA ARG A 72 -2.36 -0.54 -10.52
C ARG A 72 -2.67 0.96 -10.48
N ASP A 73 -3.68 1.36 -9.71
CA ASP A 73 -4.09 2.76 -9.62
C ASP A 73 -2.96 3.62 -9.02
N TRP A 74 -2.26 3.12 -7.99
CA TRP A 74 -1.11 3.81 -7.40
C TRP A 74 0.09 3.91 -8.34
N GLN A 75 0.31 2.88 -9.17
CA GLN A 75 1.30 2.93 -10.25
C GLN A 75 0.96 4.02 -11.26
N ALA A 76 -0.29 4.07 -11.74
CA ALA A 76 -0.75 5.09 -12.68
C ALA A 76 -0.65 6.51 -12.10
N ASN A 77 -0.85 6.67 -10.79
CA ASN A 77 -0.73 7.95 -10.09
C ASN A 77 0.72 8.30 -9.66
N GLY A 78 1.70 7.44 -9.97
CA GLY A 78 3.11 7.67 -9.66
C GLY A 78 3.48 7.59 -8.18
N VAL A 79 2.65 6.95 -7.35
CA VAL A 79 2.87 6.83 -5.89
C VAL A 79 4.23 6.17 -5.60
N TRP A 80 4.53 5.09 -6.30
CA TRP A 80 5.79 4.35 -6.11
C TRP A 80 7.02 5.15 -6.54
N HIS A 81 6.88 5.94 -7.61
CA HIS A 81 7.97 6.82 -8.06
C HIS A 81 8.27 7.89 -7.02
N ARG A 82 7.24 8.53 -6.46
CA ARG A 82 7.40 9.51 -5.37
C ARG A 82 8.00 8.88 -4.12
N LEU A 83 7.57 7.67 -3.76
CA LEU A 83 8.12 6.95 -2.62
C LEU A 83 9.62 6.69 -2.81
N HIS A 84 10.03 6.22 -3.99
CA HIS A 84 11.43 6.01 -4.31
C HIS A 84 12.25 7.32 -4.20
N GLN A 85 11.73 8.44 -4.70
CA GLN A 85 12.38 9.74 -4.57
C GLN A 85 12.54 10.18 -3.11
N VAL A 86 11.53 9.98 -2.26
CA VAL A 86 11.58 10.29 -0.83
C VAL A 86 12.68 9.46 -0.16
N LEU A 87 12.71 8.15 -0.38
CA LEU A 87 13.73 7.27 0.20
C LEU A 87 15.15 7.62 -0.27
N LEU A 88 15.33 7.96 -1.55
CA LEU A 88 16.62 8.43 -2.06
C LEU A 88 17.04 9.76 -1.42
N ALA A 89 16.10 10.67 -1.19
CA ALA A 89 16.38 11.95 -0.54
C ALA A 89 16.77 11.76 0.94
N GLU A 90 16.11 10.85 1.66
CA GLU A 90 16.47 10.48 3.03
C GLU A 90 17.89 9.90 3.08
N ARG A 91 18.20 8.95 2.19
CA ARG A 91 19.54 8.34 2.13
C ARG A 91 20.63 9.38 1.84
N ARG A 92 20.43 10.26 0.85
CA ARG A 92 21.38 11.33 0.55
C ARG A 92 21.61 12.32 1.69
N ARG A 93 20.66 12.47 2.62
CA ARG A 93 20.84 13.29 3.82
C ARG A 93 21.64 12.54 4.88
N ALA A 94 21.42 11.23 5.02
CA ALA A 94 22.18 10.38 5.94
C ALA A 94 23.65 10.25 5.52
N ASP A 95 23.94 10.17 4.22
CA ASP A 95 25.31 10.08 3.69
C ASP A 95 26.10 11.41 3.79
N LYS A 96 25.47 12.51 4.23
CA LYS A 96 26.07 13.85 4.38
C LYS A 96 26.42 14.22 5.83
N LEU A 97 26.21 13.30 6.78
CA LEU A 97 26.59 13.41 8.18
C LEU A 97 27.80 12.53 8.46
#